data_AF-A0A970P2Y8-F1
#
_entry.id   AF-A0A970P2Y8-F1
#
_cell.length_a   1.000
_cell.length_b   1.000
_cell.length_c   1.000
_cell.angle_alpha   90.00
_cell.angle_beta   90.00
_cell.angle_gamma   90.00
#
_symmetry.space_group_name_H-M   'P 1'
#
loop_
_entity.id
_entity.type
_entity.pdbx_description
1 polymer ?
#
loop_
_entity_poly.entity_id
_entity_poly.type
_entity_poly.pdbx_seq_one_letter_code
_entity_poly.pdbx_strand_id
1 'polypeptide(L)'
;AKQVGGHGGMDFLMNWRLIDCLRNGLPVDMDVYDTAAWSIIGPLSEWSVANRSSAIDIPDFTSGSWKTNTPVDVALKEGGTTGIRL
;
A
#
# COMPACT_ATOMS: atom_id res chain seq x y z
N ALA A 1 5.67 12.46 -15.53
CA ALA A 1 5.51 11.59 -16.72
C ALA A 1 6.57 11.85 -17.77
N LYS A 2 6.55 13.00 -18.48
CA LYS A 2 7.40 13.22 -19.66
C LYS A 2 8.92 13.31 -19.44
N GLN A 3 9.41 13.68 -18.25
CA GLN A 3 10.85 13.78 -17.95
C GLN A 3 11.38 12.70 -16.98
N VAL A 4 10.55 12.23 -16.04
CA VAL A 4 10.95 11.32 -14.94
C VAL A 4 9.86 10.29 -14.60
N GLY A 5 8.93 10.01 -15.52
CA GLY A 5 7.81 9.11 -15.26
C GLY A 5 7.93 7.75 -15.95
N GLY A 6 7.69 6.69 -15.19
CA GLY A 6 7.27 5.38 -15.71
C GLY A 6 5.76 5.38 -16.00
N HIS A 7 5.01 4.36 -15.55
CA HIS A 7 3.59 4.10 -15.85
C HIS A 7 2.66 5.32 -15.69
N GLY A 8 2.59 6.21 -16.70
CA GLY A 8 1.82 7.47 -16.65
C GLY A 8 2.32 8.51 -15.63
N GLY A 9 3.44 8.25 -14.94
CA GLY A 9 3.92 9.03 -13.80
C GLY A 9 3.52 8.48 -12.42
N MET A 10 2.77 7.38 -12.35
CA MET A 10 2.39 6.74 -11.08
C MET A 10 3.62 6.26 -10.30
N ASP A 11 4.57 5.60 -10.96
CA ASP A 11 5.80 5.10 -10.31
C ASP A 11 6.58 6.22 -9.62
N PHE A 12 6.65 7.38 -10.27
CA PHE A 12 7.29 8.56 -9.69
C PHE A 12 6.54 8.99 -8.43
N LEU A 13 5.22 9.13 -8.50
CA LEU A 13 4.41 9.57 -7.37
C LEU A 13 4.52 8.61 -6.19
N MET A 14 4.46 7.30 -6.45
CA MET A 14 4.60 6.24 -5.44
C MET A 14 5.95 6.34 -4.72
N ASN A 15 7.05 6.40 -5.47
CA ASN A 15 8.39 6.48 -4.88
C ASN A 15 8.63 7.82 -4.19
N TRP A 16 8.19 8.93 -4.79
CA TRP A 16 8.29 10.25 -4.19
C TRP A 16 7.54 10.31 -2.86
N ARG A 17 6.32 9.75 -2.82
CA ARG A 17 5.50 9.75 -1.62
C ARG A 17 6.07 8.87 -0.51
N LEU A 18 6.60 7.69 -0.86
CA LEU A 18 7.35 6.86 0.07
C LEU A 18 8.52 7.64 0.69
N ILE A 19 9.32 8.31 -0.12
CA ILE A 19 10.46 9.13 0.35
C ILE A 19 9.97 10.29 1.23
N ASP A 20 8.85 10.92 0.87
CA ASP A 20 8.26 12.01 1.63
C ASP A 20 7.80 11.57 3.03
N CYS A 21 7.17 10.40 3.15
CA CYS A 21 6.84 9.82 4.46
C CYS A 21 8.10 9.61 5.31
N LEU A 22 9.12 8.98 4.72
CA LEU A 22 10.36 8.65 5.41
C LEU A 22 11.13 9.89 5.88
N ARG A 23 11.13 10.97 5.09
CA ARG A 23 11.80 12.23 5.45
C ARG A 23 11.08 13.01 6.54
N ASN A 24 9.75 12.94 6.57
CA ASN A 24 8.92 13.70 7.51
C ASN A 24 8.51 12.89 8.75
N GLY A 25 8.90 11.62 8.85
CA GLY A 25 8.50 10.75 9.97
C GLY A 25 7.00 10.41 9.97
N LEU A 26 6.38 10.41 8.79
CA LEU A 26 4.96 10.07 8.63
C LEU A 26 4.81 8.55 8.44
N PRO A 27 3.65 7.98 8.80
CA PRO A 27 3.30 6.63 8.35
C PRO A 27 3.35 6.56 6.81
N VAL A 28 3.78 5.42 6.28
CA VAL A 28 3.71 5.14 4.84
C VAL A 28 2.26 4.91 4.44
N ASP A 29 1.91 5.29 3.21
CA ASP A 29 0.53 5.18 2.72
C ASP A 29 0.04 3.73 2.53
N MET A 30 0.98 2.77 2.42
CA MET A 30 0.71 1.34 2.35
C MET A 30 1.68 0.63 3.29
N ASP A 31 1.17 0.02 4.35
CA ASP A 31 1.99 -0.61 5.39
C ASP A 31 2.20 -2.12 5.16
N VAL A 32 2.84 -2.77 6.14
CA VAL A 32 3.13 -4.20 6.08
C VAL A 32 1.87 -5.07 6.11
N TYR A 33 0.81 -4.62 6.78
CA TYR A 33 -0.44 -5.36 6.89
C TYR A 33 -1.25 -5.25 5.59
N ASP A 34 -1.24 -4.09 4.94
CA ASP A 34 -1.79 -3.93 3.58
C ASP A 34 -1.08 -4.89 2.61
N THR A 35 0.26 -4.88 2.65
CA THR A 35 1.08 -5.76 1.81
C THR A 35 0.76 -7.25 2.06
N ALA A 36 0.63 -7.66 3.32
CA ALA A 36 0.27 -9.03 3.68
C ALA A 36 -1.14 -9.40 3.19
N ALA A 37 -2.13 -8.52 3.40
CA ALA A 37 -3.51 -8.72 2.98
C ALA A 37 -3.67 -8.81 1.45
N TRP A 38 -2.83 -8.11 0.68
CA TRP A 38 -2.84 -8.21 -0.78
C TRP A 38 -2.07 -9.44 -1.27
N SER A 39 -0.91 -9.72 -0.68
CA SER A 39 -0.02 -10.80 -1.14
C SER A 39 -0.58 -12.18 -0.83
N ILE A 40 -1.34 -12.33 0.28
CA ILE A 40 -1.93 -13.62 0.68
C ILE A 40 -2.94 -14.16 -0.35
N ILE A 41 -3.48 -13.29 -1.21
CA ILE A 41 -4.42 -13.69 -2.26
C ILE A 41 -3.81 -14.70 -3.21
N GLY A 42 -2.52 -14.58 -3.55
CA GLY A 42 -1.80 -15.55 -4.39
C GLY A 42 -1.95 -16.99 -3.87
N PRO A 43 -1.33 -17.34 -2.72
CA PRO A 43 -1.39 -18.70 -2.20
C PRO A 43 -2.81 -19.16 -1.80
N LEU A 44 -3.68 -18.27 -1.28
CA LEU A 44 -5.05 -18.69 -0.95
C LEU A 44 -5.91 -18.93 -2.21
N SER A 45 -5.69 -18.19 -3.29
CA SER A 45 -6.38 -18.47 -4.55
C SER A 45 -5.97 -19.83 -5.14
N GLU A 46 -4.66 -20.16 -5.08
CA GLU A 46 -4.14 -21.47 -5.48
C GLU A 46 -4.77 -22.59 -4.63
N TRP A 47 -4.84 -22.39 -3.31
CA TRP A 47 -5.52 -23.32 -2.40
C TRP A 47 -6.99 -23.48 -2.77
N SER A 48 -7.72 -22.38 -3.02
CA SER A 48 -9.14 -22.43 -3.36
C SER A 48 -9.38 -23.25 -4.62
N VAL A 49 -8.62 -22.98 -5.70
CA VAL A 49 -8.70 -23.72 -6.96
C VAL A 49 -8.43 -25.21 -6.74
N ALA A 50 -7.40 -25.55 -5.96
CA ALA A 50 -7.07 -26.94 -5.61
C ALA A 50 -8.20 -27.64 -4.82
N ASN A 51 -9.06 -26.88 -4.15
CA ASN A 51 -10.17 -27.37 -3.33
C ASN A 51 -11.54 -27.08 -3.96
N ARG A 52 -11.64 -27.26 -5.30
CA ARG A 52 -12.88 -27.09 -6.08
C ARG A 52 -13.47 -25.68 -5.99
N SER A 53 -12.59 -24.67 -5.93
CA SER A 53 -12.98 -23.27 -5.81
C SER A 53 -13.80 -22.99 -4.55
N SER A 54 -13.53 -23.71 -3.46
CA SER A 54 -14.18 -23.46 -2.18
C SER A 54 -13.82 -22.08 -1.63
N ALA A 55 -14.72 -21.44 -0.90
CA ALA A 55 -14.43 -20.22 -0.16
C ALA A 55 -13.34 -20.47 0.90
N ILE A 56 -12.49 -19.46 1.12
CA ILE A 56 -11.41 -19.50 2.10
C ILE A 56 -11.42 -18.18 2.88
N ASP A 57 -11.30 -18.27 4.19
CA ASP A 57 -11.18 -17.11 5.06
C ASP A 57 -9.80 -16.46 4.93
N ILE A 58 -9.78 -15.12 4.83
CA ILE A 58 -8.55 -14.34 4.80
C ILE A 58 -8.13 -14.04 6.25
N PRO A 59 -6.85 -14.29 6.63
CA PRO A 59 -6.37 -13.94 7.95
C PRO A 59 -6.44 -12.44 8.25
N ASP A 60 -6.86 -12.08 9.45
CA ASP A 60 -6.73 -10.72 9.95
C ASP A 60 -5.30 -10.48 10.46
N PHE A 61 -4.43 -9.99 9.59
CA PHE A 61 -3.04 -9.68 9.93
C PHE A 61 -2.90 -8.54 10.94
N THR A 62 -3.94 -7.73 11.16
CA THR A 62 -3.92 -6.59 12.09
C THR A 62 -4.39 -6.96 13.50
N SER A 63 -4.82 -8.22 13.70
CA SER A 63 -5.39 -8.70 14.98
C SER A 63 -6.53 -7.81 15.49
N GLY A 64 -7.43 -7.38 14.59
CA GLY A 64 -8.59 -6.54 14.88
C GLY A 64 -8.33 -5.03 14.85
N SER A 65 -7.07 -4.60 14.72
CA SER A 65 -6.70 -3.18 14.74
C SER A 65 -7.22 -2.40 13.54
N TRP A 66 -7.54 -3.07 12.43
CA TRP A 66 -8.17 -2.46 11.25
C TRP A 66 -9.46 -1.68 11.57
N LYS A 67 -10.18 -2.06 12.63
CA LYS A 67 -11.45 -1.43 13.04
C LYS A 67 -11.30 0.01 13.51
N THR A 68 -10.12 0.36 14.02
CA THR A 68 -9.81 1.67 14.59
C THR A 68 -8.66 2.36 13.86
N ASN A 69 -8.19 1.78 12.75
CA ASN A 69 -7.08 2.33 12.00
C ASN A 69 -7.45 3.71 11.43
N THR A 70 -6.51 4.64 11.45
CA THR A 70 -6.72 5.96 10.86
C THR A 70 -6.65 5.83 9.33
N PRO A 71 -7.67 6.30 8.58
CA PRO A 71 -7.62 6.25 7.12
C PRO A 71 -6.47 7.08 6.56
N VAL A 72 -5.91 6.63 5.43
CA VAL A 72 -4.87 7.37 4.69
C VAL A 72 -5.34 8.78 4.36
N ASP A 73 -4.48 9.77 4.60
CA ASP A 73 -4.73 11.17 4.26
C ASP A 73 -4.46 11.45 2.77
N VAL A 74 -5.46 11.20 1.94
CA VAL A 74 -5.41 11.41 0.48
C VAL A 74 -5.19 12.89 0.11
N ALA A 75 -5.51 13.82 1.02
CA ALA A 75 -5.36 15.25 0.76
C ALA A 75 -3.94 15.78 1.05
N LEU A 76 -3.02 14.93 1.53
CA LEU A 76 -1.65 15.30 1.88
C LEU A 76 -1.56 16.52 2.82
N LYS A 77 -2.41 16.59 3.84
CA LYS A 77 -2.44 17.69 4.82
C LYS A 77 -1.16 17.75 5.65
N GLU A 78 -0.57 16.59 5.95
CA GLU A 78 0.65 16.48 6.77
C GLU A 78 1.92 16.21 5.95
N GLY A 79 1.80 15.98 4.64
CA GLY A 79 2.91 15.59 3.75
C GLY A 79 3.04 16.43 2.49
N GLY A 80 3.82 15.94 1.54
CA GLY A 80 4.04 16.57 0.23
C GLY A 80 5.03 17.73 0.25
N THR A 81 5.85 17.83 1.30
CA THR A 81 6.85 18.90 1.49
C THR A 81 8.20 18.54 0.86
N THR A 82 8.40 17.29 0.47
CA THR A 82 9.64 16.83 -0.15
C THR A 82 9.82 17.43 -1.55
N GLY A 83 10.79 18.35 -1.66
CA GLY A 83 11.17 18.93 -2.94
C GLY A 83 11.70 17.88 -3.95
N ILE A 84 11.35 18.08 -5.21
CA ILE A 84 11.82 17.27 -6.34
C ILE A 84 13.15 17.86 -6.83
N ARG A 85 14.18 17.03 -6.97
CA ARG A 85 15.43 17.40 -7.64
C ARG A 85 15.38 16.79 -9.04
N LEU A 86 15.43 17.64 -10.06
CA LEU A 86 15.50 17.27 -11.48
C LEU A 86 16.95 17.29 -11.95
#